data_AF-A0A9X2SC63-F1
#
_entry.id   AF-A0A9X2SC63-F1
#
_cell.length_a   1.000
_cell.length_b   1.000
_cell.length_c   1.000
_cell.angle_alpha   90.00
_cell.angle_beta   90.00
_cell.angle_gamma   90.00
#
_symmetry.space_group_name_H-M   'P 1'
#
loop_
_entity.id
_entity.type
_entity.pdbx_description
1 polymer ?
#
loop_
_entity_poly.entity_id
_entity_poly.type
_entity_poly.pdbx_seq_one_letter_code
_entity_poly.pdbx_strand_id
1 'polypeptide(L)' 'MKQENTQIFFYGFIVGCVLLLMPIPHFAFWSGIMEHIEAVFRYLGFVLFAACGLTIVVGVGRAYMGK' A
#
# COMPACT_ATOMS: atom_id res chain seq x y z
N MET A 1 -3.72 -13.88 -20.97
CA MET A 1 -4.96 -13.69 -20.20
C MET A 1 -4.88 -12.33 -19.51
N LYS A 2 -5.87 -11.46 -19.77
CA LYS A 2 -6.20 -10.17 -19.14
C LYS A 2 -5.10 -9.42 -18.37
N GLN A 3 -4.49 -8.44 -19.06
CA GLN A 3 -3.57 -7.45 -18.49
C GLN A 3 -4.22 -6.43 -17.54
N GLU A 4 -5.56 -6.39 -17.44
CA GLU A 4 -6.30 -5.35 -16.69
C GLU A 4 -6.13 -5.45 -15.16
N ASN A 5 -5.85 -6.63 -14.61
CA ASN A 5 -5.72 -6.80 -13.16
C ASN A 5 -4.36 -6.34 -12.61
N THR A 6 -3.29 -6.45 -13.40
CA THR A 6 -1.93 -6.09 -12.93
C THR A 6 -1.86 -4.61 -12.55
N GLN A 7 -2.53 -3.74 -13.31
CA GLN A 7 -2.56 -2.30 -13.04
C GLN A 7 -3.20 -2.00 -11.69
N ILE A 8 -4.32 -2.63 -11.36
CA ILE A 8 -5.02 -2.43 -10.08
C ILE A 8 -4.12 -2.79 -8.89
N PHE A 9 -3.42 -3.93 -8.97
CA PHE A 9 -2.48 -4.33 -7.91
C PHE A 9 -1.27 -3.40 -7.83
N PHE A 10 -0.77 -2.92 -8.97
CA PHE A 10 0.36 -1.99 -9.02
C PHE A 10 0.00 -0.62 -8.43
N TYR A 11 -1.17 -0.08 -8.79
CA TYR A 11 -1.68 1.16 -8.20
C TYR A 11 -1.99 0.98 -6.70
N GLY A 12 -2.58 -0.14 -6.29
CA GLY A 12 -2.79 -0.46 -4.88
C GLY A 12 -1.50 -0.54 -4.07
N PHE A 13 -0.44 -1.11 -4.66
CA PHE A 13 0.89 -1.15 -4.06
C PHE A 13 1.53 0.25 -3.93
N ILE A 14 1.46 1.07 -4.99
CA ILE A 14 1.96 2.46 -4.97
C ILE A 14 1.20 3.28 -3.93
N VAL A 15 -0.13 3.17 -3.87
CA VAL A 15 -0.95 3.87 -2.87
C VAL A 15 -0.58 3.43 -1.45
N GLY A 16 -0.41 2.12 -1.20
CA GLY A 16 0.07 1.61 0.09
C GLY A 16 1.45 2.15 0.48
N CYS A 17 2.38 2.22 -0.47
CA CYS A 17 3.70 2.86 -0.28
C CYS A 17 3.56 4.34 0.08
N VAL A 18 2.76 5.11 -0.66
CA VAL A 18 2.58 6.54 -0.41
C VAL A 18 1.96 6.77 0.96
N LEU A 19 0.95 5.99 1.36
CA LEU A 19 0.37 6.06 2.70
C LEU A 19 1.38 5.77 3.82
N LEU A 20 2.37 4.90 3.58
CA LEU A 20 3.43 4.59 4.55
C LEU A 20 4.52 5.66 4.61
N LEU A 21 4.86 6.26 3.46
CA LEU A 21 5.98 7.19 3.31
C LEU A 21 5.59 8.65 3.51
N MET A 22 4.33 9.02 3.29
CA MET A 22 3.92 10.42 3.35
C MET A 22 3.95 10.91 4.81
N PRO A 23 4.85 11.85 5.15
CA PRO A 23 4.80 12.47 6.46
C PRO A 23 3.54 13.32 6.53
N ILE A 24 2.63 12.99 7.45
CA ILE A 24 1.44 13.81 7.68
C ILE A 24 1.93 15.13 8.27
N PRO A 25 1.68 16.29 7.62
CA PRO A 25 2.05 17.57 8.19
C PRO A 25 1.33 17.72 9.53
N HIS A 26 2.11 17.69 10.60
CA HIS A 26 1.63 17.84 11.98
C HIS A 26 1.12 19.27 12.15
N PHE A 27 -0.15 19.51 11.78
CA PHE A 27 -0.83 20.75 12.11
C PHE A 27 -1.00 20.75 13.65
N ALA A 28 -0.17 21.56 14.32
CA ALA A 28 -0.05 21.63 15.79
C ALA A 28 -1.35 21.95 16.54
N PHE A 29 -2.44 22.27 15.83
CA PHE A 29 -3.73 22.65 16.40
C PHE A 29 -4.55 21.43 16.88
N TRP A 30 -4.28 20.22 16.39
CA TRP A 30 -5.11 19.01 16.60
C TRP A 30 -4.27 17.76 16.93
N SER A 31 -3.20 17.91 17.71
CA SER A 31 -2.20 16.85 17.97
C SER A 31 -2.80 15.52 18.44
N GLY A 32 -3.72 15.52 19.41
CA GLY A 32 -4.27 14.28 19.97
C GLY A 32 -5.14 13.45 19.02
N ILE A 33 -5.85 14.11 18.09
CA ILE A 33 -6.68 13.41 17.08
C ILE A 33 -5.82 13.00 15.87
N MET A 34 -4.85 13.84 15.50
CA MET A 34 -3.93 13.56 14.39
C MET A 34 -3.05 12.34 14.67
N GLU A 35 -2.59 12.13 15.91
CA GLU A 35 -1.82 10.92 16.26
C GLU A 35 -2.60 9.62 16.01
N HIS A 36 -3.90 9.59 16.34
CA HIS A 36 -4.74 8.43 16.06
C HIS A 36 -4.97 8.23 14.56
N ILE A 37 -5.21 9.30 13.82
CA ILE A 37 -5.42 9.23 12.37
C ILE A 37 -4.14 8.76 11.68
N GLU A 38 -2.96 9.25 12.09
CA GLU A 38 -1.67 8.81 11.59
C GLU A 38 -1.46 7.31 11.80
N ALA A 39 -1.72 6.82 13.03
CA ALA A 39 -1.60 5.40 13.33
C ALA A 39 -2.53 4.54 12.45
N VAL A 40 -3.77 4.99 12.24
CA VAL A 40 -4.75 4.29 11.39
C VAL A 40 -4.35 4.33 9.92
N PHE A 41 -3.89 5.47 9.41
CA PHE A 41 -3.39 5.61 8.03
C PHE A 41 -2.18 4.71 7.80
N ARG A 42 -1.24 4.66 8.75
CA ARG A 42 -0.05 3.83 8.64
C ARG A 42 -0.37 2.35 8.69
N TYR A 43 -1.34 1.95 9.53
CA TYR A 43 -1.82 0.58 9.58
C TYR A 43 -2.55 0.17 8.29
N LEU A 44 -3.42 1.04 7.75
CA LEU A 44 -4.09 0.80 6.47
C LEU A 44 -3.10 0.73 5.31
N GLY A 45 -2.11 1.64 5.27
CA GLY A 45 -1.03 1.62 4.30
C GLY A 45 -0.21 0.33 4.35
N PHE A 46 0.11 -0.15 5.55
CA PHE A 46 0.78 -1.43 5.75
C PHE A 46 -0.03 -2.63 5.24
N VAL A 47 -1.32 -2.68 5.56
CA VAL A 47 -2.22 -3.75 5.10
C VAL A 47 -2.35 -3.74 3.58
N LEU A 48 -2.55 -2.57 2.96
CA LEU A 48 -2.60 -2.41 1.50
C LEU A 48 -1.30 -2.82 0.82
N PHE A 49 -0.16 -2.36 1.36
CA PHE A 49 1.17 -2.70 0.87
C PHE A 49 1.43 -4.21 0.95
N ALA A 50 1.13 -4.83 2.09
CA ALA A 50 1.30 -6.27 2.28
C ALA A 50 0.40 -7.09 1.34
N ALA A 51 -0.89 -6.76 1.26
CA ALA A 51 -1.85 -7.50 0.43
C ALA A 51 -1.55 -7.37 -1.08
N CYS A 52 -1.30 -6.14 -1.56
CA CYS A 52 -0.93 -5.93 -2.97
C CYS A 52 0.47 -6.47 -3.27
N GLY A 53 1.44 -6.27 -2.38
CA GLY A 53 2.81 -6.75 -2.53
C GLY A 53 2.87 -8.27 -2.65
N LEU A 54 2.19 -9.01 -1.75
CA LEU A 54 2.12 -10.47 -1.84
C LEU A 54 1.52 -10.93 -3.17
N THR A 55 0.44 -10.29 -3.60
CA THR A 55 -0.26 -10.67 -4.84
C THR A 55 0.62 -10.46 -6.07
N ILE A 56 1.36 -9.35 -6.12
CA ILE A 56 2.33 -9.06 -7.19
C ILE A 56 3.48 -10.08 -7.17
N VAL A 57 4.08 -10.33 -6.00
CA VAL A 57 5.20 -11.27 -5.85
C VAL A 57 4.79 -12.68 -6.28
N VAL A 58 3.60 -13.14 -5.87
CA VAL A 58 3.06 -14.45 -6.29
C VAL A 58 2.79 -14.49 -7.79
N GLY A 59 2.24 -13.41 -8.38
CA GLY A 59 2.03 -13.29 -9.82
C GLY A 59 3.33 -13.37 -10.63
N VAL A 60 4.35 -12.62 -10.20
CA VAL A 60 5.69 -12.61 -10.84
C VAL A 60 6.40 -13.95 -10.64
N GLY A 61 6.36 -14.52 -9.44
CA GLY A 61 6.97 -15.81 -9.14
C GLY A 61 6.38 -16.95 -9.97
N ARG A 62 5.06 -16.98 -10.15
CA ARG A 62 4.40 -17.94 -11.06
C ARG A 62 4.76 -17.71 -12.52
N ALA A 63 4.91 -16.45 -12.95
CA ALA A 63 5.32 -16.12 -14.31
C ALA A 63 6.79 -16.52 -14.61
N TYR A 64 7.68 -16.40 -13.61
CA TYR A 64 9.08 -16.80 -13.75
C TYR A 64 9.30 -18.30 -13.65
N MET A 65 8.55 -18.99 -12.78
CA MET A 65 8.71 -20.44 -12.54
C MET A 65 7.88 -21.30 -13.50
N GLY A 66 6.93 -20.68 -14.23
CA GLY A 66 6.16 -21.32 -15.30
C GLY A 66 6.82 -21.26 -16.68
N LYS A 67 8.11 -20.93 -16.76
CA LYS A 67 8.91 -20.90 -17.98
C LYS A 67 10.06 -21.89 -17.91
#